data_AF-A0A518H0T9-F1
#
_entry.id   AF-A0A518H0T9-F1
#
_cell.length_a   1.000
_cell.length_b   1.000
_cell.length_c   1.000
_cell.angle_alpha   90.00
_cell.angle_beta   90.00
_cell.angle_gamma   90.00
#
_symmetry.space_group_name_H-M   'P 1'
#
loop_
_entity.id
_entity.type
_entity.pdbx_description
1 polymer ?
#
loop_
_entity_poly.entity_id
_entity_poly.type
_entity_poly.pdbx_seq_one_letter_code
_entity_poly.pdbx_strand_id
1 'polypeptide(L)'
;MASLKQTIANRINSLKSTGPRSAGGKERASRNATAHGLSRLPSTPPALMAKAIADRMAAWKGAYRPVGEAQEWHFEQFCAESVRLDACRFRILAARAEAAERVSESWDDDRSAEVAALAARLADAPEVIQPKLLQSRHGVLWLIERWGDVAAEVARLDGWTPENWFLALDLLGVPVEGRRHSGPWDLDPEDGTAGPGLELARSGVEALKARLEDYLDARDARHREAAEAGLDPDRCREVRLLERYAADARRQVARNRDELRRLQAEAARAPSAPAPSASGSPRPTPDGPPGPRPDRTARWPRPTPATVIPEPRSAPSSASPDPNPGPSPSPAPIVAEPGRVGAASPSRPSTAPAPLGDRFRERTAPGNRRARRALAAAARRS
;
A
#
# COMPACT_ATOMS: atom_id res chain seq x y z
N MET A 1 -12.07 -17.24 -11.45
CA MET A 1 -11.11 -18.35 -11.64
C MET A 1 -9.83 -17.81 -12.27
N ALA A 2 -8.65 -18.21 -11.80
CA ALA A 2 -7.38 -17.76 -12.38
C ALA A 2 -7.17 -18.37 -13.78
N SER A 3 -6.71 -17.56 -14.75
CA SER A 3 -6.49 -18.06 -16.11
C SER A 3 -5.31 -19.03 -16.17
N LEU A 4 -5.29 -19.91 -17.17
CA LEU A 4 -4.23 -20.89 -17.38
C LEU A 4 -2.84 -20.20 -17.51
N LYS A 5 -2.81 -19.00 -18.12
CA LYS A 5 -1.64 -18.13 -18.21
C LYS A 5 -1.20 -17.58 -16.83
N GLN A 6 -2.15 -17.18 -15.98
CA GLN A 6 -1.86 -16.76 -14.60
C GLN A 6 -1.32 -17.93 -13.77
N THR A 7 -1.87 -19.14 -13.93
CA THR A 7 -1.40 -20.34 -13.22
C THR A 7 0.03 -20.72 -13.63
N ILE A 8 0.35 -20.68 -14.92
CA ILE A 8 1.70 -20.96 -15.43
C ILE A 8 2.69 -19.87 -14.96
N ALA A 9 2.31 -18.59 -15.05
CA ALA A 9 3.14 -17.49 -14.55
C ALA A 9 3.39 -17.59 -13.04
N ASN A 10 2.36 -17.92 -12.25
CA ASN A 10 2.49 -18.16 -10.81
C ASN A 10 3.40 -19.37 -10.54
N ARG A 11 3.33 -20.44 -11.34
CA ARG A 11 4.26 -21.58 -11.26
C ARG A 11 5.70 -21.17 -11.55
N ILE A 12 5.95 -20.46 -12.65
CA ILE A 12 7.29 -20.00 -13.03
C ILE A 12 7.86 -19.02 -12.00
N ASN A 13 7.04 -18.09 -11.50
CA ASN A 13 7.45 -17.15 -10.45
C ASN A 13 7.70 -17.89 -9.13
N SER A 14 6.91 -18.92 -8.79
CA SER A 14 7.16 -19.75 -7.61
C SER A 14 8.48 -20.51 -7.69
N LEU A 15 8.94 -20.90 -8.90
CA LEU A 15 10.23 -21.54 -9.11
C LEU A 15 11.41 -20.57 -8.94
N LYS A 16 11.20 -19.28 -9.22
CA LYS A 16 12.21 -18.19 -9.09
C LYS A 16 12.21 -17.52 -7.71
N SER A 17 11.07 -17.49 -7.02
CA SER A 17 10.87 -16.80 -5.73
C SER A 17 10.78 -17.75 -4.54
N THR A 18 11.42 -18.92 -4.61
CA THR A 18 11.61 -19.69 -3.38
C THR A 18 12.59 -18.91 -2.51
N GLY A 19 12.20 -18.59 -1.28
CA GLY A 19 13.10 -18.04 -0.27
C GLY A 19 14.38 -18.88 -0.13
N PRO A 20 15.34 -18.43 0.68
CA PRO A 20 16.67 -19.04 0.73
C PRO A 20 16.62 -20.57 0.82
N ARG A 21 17.28 -21.24 -0.13
CA ARG A 21 17.25 -22.70 -0.27
C ARG A 21 18.22 -23.42 0.67
N SER A 22 19.31 -22.75 1.07
CA SER A 22 20.31 -23.29 2.00
C SER A 22 19.84 -23.18 3.45
N ALA A 23 20.30 -24.12 4.30
CA ALA A 23 20.04 -24.06 5.74
C ALA A 23 20.49 -22.72 6.34
N GLY A 24 21.70 -22.26 6.00
CA GLY A 24 22.20 -20.95 6.45
C GLY A 24 21.43 -19.75 5.90
N GLY A 25 20.87 -19.84 4.69
CA GLY A 25 19.99 -18.81 4.15
C GLY A 25 18.64 -18.74 4.88
N LYS A 26 18.05 -19.91 5.18
CA LYS A 26 16.82 -20.01 5.98
C LYS A 26 17.03 -19.48 7.39
N GLU A 27 18.18 -19.76 7.98
CA GLU A 27 18.54 -19.30 9.32
C GLU A 27 18.81 -17.79 9.37
N ARG A 28 19.39 -17.20 8.31
CA ARG A 28 19.51 -15.74 8.19
C ARG A 28 18.15 -15.07 7.99
N ALA A 29 17.28 -15.65 7.15
CA ALA A 29 15.93 -15.13 6.95
C ALA A 29 15.05 -15.27 8.21
N SER A 30 15.20 -16.36 8.99
CA SER A 30 14.49 -16.53 10.26
C SER A 30 14.97 -15.55 11.32
N ARG A 31 16.28 -15.23 11.36
CA ARG A 31 16.85 -14.21 12.25
C ARG A 31 16.25 -12.81 12.03
N ASN A 32 15.94 -12.43 10.80
CA ASN A 32 15.28 -11.14 10.53
C ASN A 32 13.84 -11.10 11.07
N ALA A 33 13.11 -12.22 10.99
CA ALA A 33 11.74 -12.33 11.49
C ALA A 33 11.67 -12.40 13.02
N THR A 34 12.72 -12.91 13.69
CA THR A 34 12.82 -12.97 15.16
C THR A 34 13.40 -11.70 15.78
N ALA A 35 14.16 -10.89 15.05
CA ALA A 35 14.81 -9.68 15.58
C ALA A 35 13.83 -8.67 16.20
N HIS A 36 12.65 -8.48 15.58
CA HIS A 36 11.66 -7.52 16.07
C HIS A 36 10.53 -8.15 16.91
N GLY A 37 10.48 -9.49 17.03
CA GLY A 37 9.54 -10.23 17.88
C GLY A 37 8.05 -10.22 17.48
N LEU A 38 7.66 -9.57 16.37
CA LEU A 38 6.24 -9.42 16.00
C LEU A 38 5.70 -10.60 15.21
N SER A 39 6.53 -11.26 14.38
CA SER A 39 6.08 -12.40 13.58
C SER A 39 5.78 -13.61 14.46
N ARG A 40 6.64 -13.84 15.45
CA ARG A 40 6.55 -14.80 16.54
C ARG A 40 7.45 -14.29 17.67
N LEU A 41 7.06 -14.50 18.92
CA LEU A 41 7.92 -14.25 20.06
C LEU A 41 9.11 -15.22 20.05
N PRO A 42 10.36 -14.74 20.02
CA PRO A 42 11.52 -15.59 20.21
C PRO A 42 11.63 -16.02 21.68
N SER A 43 12.45 -17.05 21.95
CA SER A 43 12.77 -17.47 23.32
C SER A 43 13.34 -16.35 24.17
N THR A 44 14.11 -15.44 23.54
CA THR A 44 14.65 -14.23 24.16
C THR A 44 14.04 -13.00 23.48
N PRO A 45 12.93 -12.45 24.00
CA PRO A 45 12.29 -11.27 23.43
C PRO A 45 13.18 -10.01 23.56
N PRO A 46 13.00 -9.00 22.69
CA PRO A 46 13.66 -7.70 22.83
C PRO A 46 13.44 -7.10 24.22
N ALA A 47 14.45 -6.42 24.78
CA ALA A 47 14.46 -5.98 26.19
C ALA A 47 13.20 -5.20 26.62
N LEU A 48 12.71 -4.29 25.78
CA LEU A 48 11.46 -3.54 26.06
C LEU A 48 10.23 -4.45 26.11
N MET A 49 10.14 -5.44 25.20
CA MET A 49 9.07 -6.44 25.23
C MET A 49 9.21 -7.33 26.45
N ALA A 50 10.40 -7.83 26.77
CA ALA A 50 10.65 -8.65 27.95
C ALA A 50 10.18 -7.96 29.24
N LYS A 51 10.52 -6.67 29.38
CA LYS A 51 10.03 -5.83 30.49
C LYS A 51 8.51 -5.73 30.49
N ALA A 52 7.89 -5.40 29.36
CA ALA A 52 6.44 -5.27 29.28
C ALA A 52 5.71 -6.60 29.57
N ILE A 53 6.31 -7.74 29.24
CA ILE A 53 5.79 -9.08 29.58
C ILE A 53 5.85 -9.28 31.09
N ALA A 54 7.00 -9.00 31.72
CA ALA A 54 7.16 -9.13 33.16
C ALA A 54 6.19 -8.21 33.93
N ASP A 55 6.06 -6.95 33.52
CA ASP A 55 5.13 -5.99 34.11
C ASP A 55 3.67 -6.49 34.00
N ARG A 56 3.30 -7.05 32.83
CA ARG A 56 1.95 -7.59 32.61
C ARG A 56 1.68 -8.84 33.43
N MET A 57 2.65 -9.74 33.52
CA MET A 57 2.56 -10.92 34.37
C MET A 57 2.35 -10.50 35.83
N ALA A 58 3.14 -9.56 36.34
CA ALA A 58 2.99 -9.04 37.70
C ALA A 58 1.59 -8.44 37.94
N ALA A 59 1.11 -7.61 37.00
CA ALA A 59 -0.19 -6.98 37.09
C ALA A 59 -1.36 -7.97 37.06
N TRP A 60 -1.27 -9.03 36.25
CA TRP A 60 -2.41 -9.94 36.01
C TRP A 60 -2.39 -11.20 36.89
N LYS A 61 -1.24 -11.55 37.50
CA LYS A 61 -1.09 -12.79 38.29
C LYS A 61 -2.10 -12.90 39.43
N GLY A 62 -2.38 -11.80 40.13
CA GLY A 62 -3.33 -11.79 41.26
C GLY A 62 -4.79 -12.09 40.85
N ALA A 63 -5.18 -11.68 39.64
CA ALA A 63 -6.53 -11.89 39.11
C ALA A 63 -6.71 -13.29 38.49
N TYR A 64 -5.68 -13.79 37.82
CA TYR A 64 -5.73 -15.09 37.16
C TYR A 64 -5.38 -16.26 38.08
N ARG A 65 -4.51 -16.06 39.07
CA ARG A 65 -4.09 -17.08 40.06
C ARG A 65 -3.77 -18.45 39.42
N PRO A 66 -2.82 -18.52 38.46
CA PRO A 66 -2.42 -19.81 37.92
C PRO A 66 -1.85 -20.70 39.02
N VAL A 67 -2.26 -21.97 39.04
CA VAL A 67 -1.78 -22.99 40.01
C VAL A 67 -1.18 -24.16 39.25
N GLY A 68 0.08 -24.48 39.56
CA GLY A 68 0.83 -25.55 38.93
C GLY A 68 1.42 -25.16 37.57
N GLU A 69 2.39 -25.95 37.12
CA GLU A 69 3.24 -25.65 35.96
C GLU A 69 2.44 -25.42 34.67
N ALA A 70 1.43 -26.25 34.40
CA ALA A 70 0.63 -26.13 33.17
C ALA A 70 -0.15 -24.80 33.10
N GLN A 71 -0.75 -24.37 34.22
CA GLN A 71 -1.46 -23.09 34.27
C GLN A 71 -0.49 -21.91 34.20
N GLU A 72 0.67 -22.00 34.86
CA GLU A 72 1.71 -20.98 34.78
C GLU A 72 2.21 -20.82 33.34
N TRP A 73 2.47 -21.90 32.63
CA TRP A 73 2.91 -21.86 31.24
C TRP A 73 1.91 -21.13 30.34
N HIS A 74 0.62 -21.50 30.38
CA HIS A 74 -0.39 -20.84 29.56
C HIS A 74 -0.61 -19.38 29.97
N PHE A 75 -0.49 -19.05 31.26
CA PHE A 75 -0.55 -17.67 31.74
C PHE A 75 0.61 -16.82 31.20
N GLU A 76 1.84 -17.35 31.21
CA GLU A 76 3.02 -16.70 30.65
C GLU A 76 2.87 -16.47 29.15
N GLN A 77 2.45 -17.49 28.40
CA GLN A 77 2.21 -17.36 26.95
C GLN A 77 1.10 -16.37 26.64
N PHE A 78 0.01 -16.36 27.41
CA PHE A 78 -1.06 -15.39 27.29
C PHE A 78 -0.55 -13.95 27.49
N CYS A 79 0.23 -13.70 28.55
CA CYS A 79 0.83 -12.40 28.80
C CYS A 79 1.78 -12.00 27.67
N ALA A 80 2.67 -12.89 27.25
CA ALA A 80 3.64 -12.66 26.18
C ALA A 80 2.95 -12.28 24.86
N GLU A 81 1.99 -13.08 24.43
CA GLU A 81 1.26 -12.87 23.17
C GLU A 81 0.39 -11.61 23.21
N SER A 82 -0.10 -11.21 24.38
CA SER A 82 -0.83 -9.95 24.54
C SER A 82 0.09 -8.73 24.34
N VAL A 83 1.33 -8.78 24.82
CA VAL A 83 2.33 -7.72 24.60
C VAL A 83 2.70 -7.66 23.12
N ARG A 84 2.87 -8.82 22.47
CA ARG A 84 3.11 -8.87 21.02
C ARG A 84 1.96 -8.24 20.23
N LEU A 85 0.71 -8.51 20.62
CA LEU A 85 -0.46 -7.92 19.98
C LEU A 85 -0.44 -6.38 20.11
N ASP A 86 -0.14 -5.86 21.30
CA ASP A 86 -0.05 -4.41 21.53
C ASP A 86 1.08 -3.77 20.71
N ALA A 87 2.25 -4.43 20.67
CA ALA A 87 3.38 -3.97 19.86
C ALA A 87 3.06 -3.95 18.35
N CYS A 88 2.30 -4.94 17.86
CA CYS A 88 1.83 -4.93 16.47
C CYS A 88 0.88 -3.75 16.23
N ARG A 89 -0.08 -3.52 17.13
CA ARG A 89 -1.04 -2.41 17.03
C ARG A 89 -0.36 -1.05 17.01
N PHE A 90 0.60 -0.84 17.90
CA PHE A 90 1.38 0.40 17.95
C PHE A 90 2.11 0.65 16.63
N ARG A 91 2.79 -0.37 16.08
CA ARG A 91 3.48 -0.26 14.79
C ARG A 91 2.54 -0.06 13.61
N ILE A 92 1.34 -0.65 13.64
CA ILE A 92 0.31 -0.39 12.61
C ILE A 92 -0.08 1.09 12.63
N LEU A 93 -0.31 1.66 13.82
CA LEU A 93 -0.67 3.07 13.94
C LEU A 93 0.47 3.98 13.46
N ALA A 94 1.71 3.72 13.88
CA ALA A 94 2.88 4.46 13.43
C ALA A 94 3.07 4.39 11.90
N ALA A 95 3.03 3.18 11.32
CA ALA A 95 3.18 3.00 9.88
C ALA A 95 2.04 3.67 9.08
N ARG A 96 0.83 3.75 9.63
CA ARG A 96 -0.28 4.49 9.00
C ARG A 96 -0.07 6.00 9.10
N ALA A 97 0.45 6.50 10.22
CA ALA A 97 0.77 7.92 10.38
C ALA A 97 1.89 8.36 9.42
N GLU A 98 2.99 7.60 9.35
CA GLU A 98 4.08 7.86 8.40
C GLU A 98 3.60 7.82 6.95
N ALA A 99 2.73 6.87 6.60
CA ALA A 99 2.15 6.79 5.27
C ALA A 99 1.23 7.99 4.96
N ALA A 100 0.44 8.44 5.92
CA ALA A 100 -0.43 9.60 5.79
C ALA A 100 0.38 10.91 5.61
N GLU A 101 1.45 11.08 6.40
CA GLU A 101 2.38 12.21 6.27
C GLU A 101 3.00 12.24 4.88
N ARG A 102 3.55 11.11 4.42
CA ARG A 102 4.12 11.00 3.07
C ARG A 102 3.11 11.37 1.98
N VAL A 103 1.86 10.92 2.10
CA VAL A 103 0.81 11.26 1.12
C VAL A 103 0.62 12.77 1.05
N SER A 104 0.60 13.47 2.19
CA SER A 104 0.44 14.92 2.21
C SER A 104 1.60 15.66 1.53
N GLU A 105 2.81 15.10 1.60
CA GLU A 105 4.03 15.69 1.04
C GLU A 105 4.23 15.35 -0.45
N SER A 106 3.94 14.12 -0.87
CA SER A 106 4.39 13.58 -2.15
C SER A 106 3.33 12.77 -2.91
N TRP A 107 2.03 13.06 -2.72
CA TRP A 107 0.95 12.36 -3.45
C TRP A 107 1.18 12.35 -4.96
N ASP A 108 1.29 13.51 -5.60
CA ASP A 108 1.36 13.60 -7.05
C ASP A 108 2.63 12.94 -7.62
N ASP A 109 3.76 13.07 -6.93
CA ASP A 109 5.04 12.46 -7.33
C ASP A 109 4.99 10.94 -7.26
N ASP A 110 4.50 10.38 -6.13
CA ASP A 110 4.37 8.94 -5.96
C ASP A 110 3.40 8.34 -6.99
N ARG A 111 2.26 9.01 -7.22
CA ARG A 111 1.29 8.58 -8.24
C ARG A 111 1.89 8.64 -9.65
N SER A 112 2.66 9.68 -9.95
CA SER A 112 3.32 9.83 -11.24
C SER A 112 4.40 8.77 -11.46
N ALA A 113 5.18 8.44 -10.43
CA ALA A 113 6.18 7.37 -10.48
C ALA A 113 5.54 5.99 -10.69
N GLU A 114 4.44 5.68 -10.00
CA GLU A 114 3.67 4.44 -10.23
C GLU A 114 3.14 4.36 -11.67
N VAL A 115 2.62 5.47 -12.20
CA VAL A 115 2.13 5.56 -13.57
C VAL A 115 3.26 5.37 -14.57
N ALA A 116 4.42 6.00 -14.36
CA ALA A 116 5.58 5.83 -15.23
C ALA A 116 6.05 4.37 -15.29
N ALA A 117 6.10 3.69 -14.14
CA ALA A 117 6.44 2.26 -14.07
C ALA A 117 5.43 1.37 -14.81
N LEU A 118 4.14 1.71 -14.75
CA LEU A 118 3.09 1.03 -15.49
C LEU A 118 3.19 1.29 -17.00
N ALA A 119 3.39 2.56 -17.38
CA ALA A 119 3.45 3.04 -18.76
C ALA A 119 4.72 2.56 -19.50
N ALA A 120 5.81 2.27 -18.80
CA ALA A 120 7.00 1.65 -19.37
C ALA A 120 6.72 0.31 -20.08
N ARG A 121 5.58 -0.32 -19.80
CA ARG A 121 5.14 -1.59 -20.39
C ARG A 121 4.06 -1.42 -21.46
N LEU A 122 3.74 -0.18 -21.83
CA LEU A 122 2.64 0.13 -22.73
C LEU A 122 2.84 -0.49 -24.11
N ALA A 123 4.04 -0.39 -24.68
CA ALA A 123 4.36 -0.94 -25.99
C ALA A 123 4.24 -2.47 -26.06
N ASP A 124 4.46 -3.17 -24.94
CA ASP A 124 4.41 -4.64 -24.89
C ASP A 124 2.97 -5.18 -24.86
N ALA A 125 2.06 -4.47 -24.20
CA ALA A 125 0.69 -4.92 -23.94
C ALA A 125 -0.30 -3.74 -23.91
N PRO A 126 -0.41 -2.98 -25.01
CA PRO A 126 -1.18 -1.73 -25.08
C PRO A 126 -2.65 -1.93 -24.71
N GLU A 127 -3.25 -3.05 -25.13
CA GLU A 127 -4.63 -3.42 -24.84
C GLU A 127 -4.91 -3.75 -23.36
N VAL A 128 -3.85 -3.96 -22.56
CA VAL A 128 -3.93 -4.23 -21.12
C VAL A 128 -3.52 -3.02 -20.31
N ILE A 129 -2.48 -2.31 -20.74
CA ILE A 129 -1.87 -1.20 -19.98
C ILE A 129 -2.67 0.09 -20.17
N GLN A 130 -3.09 0.40 -21.41
CA GLN A 130 -3.85 1.62 -21.67
C GLN A 130 -5.16 1.69 -20.86
N PRO A 131 -5.99 0.63 -20.78
CA PRO A 131 -7.20 0.69 -19.98
C PRO A 131 -6.93 0.91 -18.49
N LYS A 132 -5.76 0.47 -17.98
CA LYS A 132 -5.35 0.72 -16.59
C LYS A 132 -4.92 2.16 -16.37
N LEU A 133 -4.20 2.76 -17.32
CA LEU A 133 -3.85 4.19 -17.26
C LEU A 133 -5.12 5.05 -17.21
N LEU A 134 -6.13 4.70 -18.01
CA LEU A 134 -7.45 5.35 -18.01
C LEU A 134 -8.24 5.22 -16.68
N GLN A 135 -7.81 4.39 -15.73
CA GLN A 135 -8.48 4.24 -14.42
C GLN A 135 -8.02 5.26 -13.38
N SER A 136 -7.02 6.10 -13.67
CA SER A 136 -6.42 7.03 -12.71
C SER A 136 -6.17 8.40 -13.31
N ARG A 137 -6.28 9.45 -12.49
CA ARG A 137 -5.99 10.83 -12.86
C ARG A 137 -4.59 10.97 -13.47
N HIS A 138 -3.55 10.53 -12.74
CA HIS A 138 -2.15 10.63 -13.20
C HIS A 138 -1.88 9.80 -14.46
N GLY A 139 -2.55 8.66 -14.62
CA GLY A 139 -2.45 7.87 -15.86
C GLY A 139 -3.02 8.59 -17.07
N VAL A 140 -4.13 9.33 -16.90
CA VAL A 140 -4.71 10.15 -17.95
C VAL A 140 -3.88 11.40 -18.24
N LEU A 141 -3.34 12.07 -17.22
CA LEU A 141 -2.41 13.19 -17.40
C LEU A 141 -1.17 12.76 -18.20
N TRP A 142 -0.61 11.58 -17.88
CA TRP A 142 0.49 11.00 -18.64
C TRP A 142 0.12 10.73 -20.10
N LEU A 143 -1.08 10.20 -20.37
CA LEU A 143 -1.56 9.98 -21.74
C LEU A 143 -1.73 11.31 -22.50
N ILE A 144 -2.24 12.36 -21.86
CA ILE A 144 -2.38 13.70 -22.46
C ILE A 144 -1.02 14.24 -22.88
N GLU A 145 -0.02 14.15 -22.00
CA GLU A 145 1.35 14.59 -22.30
C GLU A 145 1.91 13.85 -23.52
N ARG A 146 1.77 12.52 -23.56
CA ARG A 146 2.26 11.71 -24.68
C ARG A 146 1.53 11.97 -25.99
N TRP A 147 0.23 12.29 -25.95
CA TRP A 147 -0.49 12.76 -27.15
C TRP A 147 0.01 14.12 -27.63
N GLY A 148 0.41 15.01 -26.70
CA GLY A 148 1.06 16.27 -27.02
C GLY A 148 2.37 16.07 -27.77
N ASP A 149 3.20 15.11 -27.32
CA ASP A 149 4.46 14.76 -28.00
C ASP A 149 4.21 14.22 -29.42
N VAL A 150 3.21 13.34 -29.59
CA VAL A 150 2.80 12.84 -30.91
C VAL A 150 2.35 13.98 -31.82
N ALA A 151 1.51 14.89 -31.33
CA ALA A 151 1.04 16.03 -32.10
C ALA A 151 2.19 16.95 -32.53
N ALA A 152 3.13 17.24 -31.63
CA ALA A 152 4.29 18.06 -31.91
C ALA A 152 5.17 17.44 -33.01
N GLU A 153 5.42 16.13 -32.94
CA GLU A 153 6.21 15.41 -33.95
C GLU A 153 5.51 15.32 -35.31
N VAL A 154 4.20 15.06 -35.34
CA VAL A 154 3.41 15.05 -36.57
C VAL A 154 3.40 16.43 -37.24
N ALA A 155 3.25 17.51 -36.47
CA ALA A 155 3.33 18.87 -37.00
C ALA A 155 4.73 19.18 -37.55
N ARG A 156 5.78 18.77 -36.83
CA ARG A 156 7.18 19.05 -37.20
C ARG A 156 7.60 18.34 -38.49
N LEU A 157 7.09 17.14 -38.72
CA LEU A 157 7.44 16.29 -39.87
C LEU A 157 6.42 16.34 -41.01
N ASP A 158 5.37 17.16 -40.86
CA ASP A 158 4.26 17.28 -41.80
C ASP A 158 3.54 15.95 -42.11
N GLY A 159 3.43 15.07 -41.12
CA GLY A 159 2.78 13.77 -41.28
C GLY A 159 3.24 12.69 -40.30
N TRP A 160 2.78 11.48 -40.55
CA TRP A 160 3.09 10.31 -39.74
C TRP A 160 4.46 9.70 -40.10
N THR A 161 5.22 9.34 -39.09
CA THR A 161 6.36 8.43 -39.18
C THR A 161 5.97 7.05 -38.66
N PRO A 162 6.74 5.99 -38.96
CA PRO A 162 6.51 4.68 -38.34
C PRO A 162 6.48 4.76 -36.81
N GLU A 163 7.39 5.53 -36.22
CA GLU A 163 7.59 5.62 -34.77
C GLU A 163 6.41 6.32 -34.07
N ASN A 164 6.03 7.52 -34.52
CA ASN A 164 4.92 8.26 -33.90
C ASN A 164 3.56 7.61 -34.19
N TRP A 165 3.43 6.87 -35.29
CA TRP A 165 2.26 6.05 -35.60
C TRP A 165 2.11 4.88 -34.63
N PHE A 166 3.18 4.11 -34.39
CA PHE A 166 3.10 3.02 -33.41
C PHE A 166 2.83 3.52 -32.00
N LEU A 167 3.43 4.67 -31.62
CA LEU A 167 3.12 5.32 -30.35
C LEU A 167 1.64 5.75 -30.28
N ALA A 168 1.07 6.35 -31.33
CA ALA A 168 -0.35 6.68 -31.37
C ALA A 168 -1.24 5.43 -31.20
N LEU A 169 -0.88 4.31 -31.84
CA LEU A 169 -1.58 3.03 -31.66
C LEU A 169 -1.44 2.48 -30.24
N ASP A 170 -0.30 2.68 -29.57
CA ASP A 170 -0.09 2.36 -28.15
C ASP A 170 -1.00 3.17 -27.24
N LEU A 171 -1.07 4.49 -27.45
CA LEU A 171 -1.92 5.40 -26.68
C LEU A 171 -3.42 5.13 -26.90
N LEU A 172 -3.79 4.57 -28.05
CA LEU A 172 -5.15 4.08 -28.35
C LEU A 172 -5.43 2.68 -27.79
N GLY A 173 -4.43 1.97 -27.24
CA GLY A 173 -4.59 0.63 -26.69
C GLY A 173 -4.80 -0.46 -27.77
N VAL A 174 -4.34 -0.23 -29.00
CA VAL A 174 -4.50 -1.19 -30.11
C VAL A 174 -3.56 -2.38 -29.90
N PRO A 175 -4.02 -3.65 -29.87
CA PRO A 175 -3.14 -4.79 -29.63
C PRO A 175 -2.01 -4.92 -30.64
N VAL A 176 -0.82 -5.35 -30.20
CA VAL A 176 0.38 -5.49 -31.05
C VAL A 176 0.13 -6.42 -32.26
N GLU A 177 -0.62 -7.50 -32.07
CA GLU A 177 -0.96 -8.45 -33.13
C GLU A 177 -1.81 -7.81 -34.24
N GLY A 178 -2.64 -6.83 -33.88
CA GLY A 178 -3.50 -6.10 -34.82
C GLY A 178 -2.75 -5.12 -35.72
N ARG A 179 -1.46 -4.88 -35.46
CA ARG A 179 -0.64 -3.84 -36.13
C ARG A 179 0.28 -4.35 -37.23
N ARG A 180 0.48 -5.67 -37.34
CA ARG A 180 1.51 -6.28 -38.23
C ARG A 180 1.40 -5.91 -39.71
N HIS A 181 0.30 -5.28 -40.13
CA HIS A 181 0.04 -4.80 -41.48
C HIS A 181 -0.70 -3.45 -41.44
N SER A 182 -0.33 -2.59 -40.48
CA SER A 182 -0.92 -1.28 -40.28
C SER A 182 0.20 -0.27 -40.12
N GLY A 183 0.60 0.37 -41.21
CA GLY A 183 1.52 1.49 -41.21
C GLY A 183 0.86 2.79 -41.65
N PRO A 184 1.57 3.93 -41.52
CA PRO A 184 1.17 5.20 -42.10
C PRO A 184 0.88 5.13 -43.61
N TRP A 185 1.57 4.25 -44.33
CA TRP A 185 1.41 4.05 -45.78
C TRP A 185 0.15 3.29 -46.17
N ASP A 186 -0.56 2.69 -45.20
CA ASP A 186 -1.88 2.08 -45.44
C ASP A 186 -3.02 3.11 -45.29
N LEU A 187 -2.68 4.36 -44.98
CA LEU A 187 -3.60 5.49 -44.95
C LEU A 187 -3.87 5.99 -46.37
N ASP A 188 -5.03 6.62 -46.55
CA ASP A 188 -5.27 7.44 -47.73
C ASP A 188 -4.21 8.56 -47.81
N PRO A 189 -3.72 8.96 -49.00
CA PRO A 189 -2.76 10.07 -49.12
C PRO A 189 -3.17 11.34 -48.36
N GLU A 190 -4.46 11.65 -48.28
CA GLU A 190 -4.96 12.78 -47.47
C GLU A 190 -4.78 12.55 -45.96
N ASP A 191 -4.99 11.31 -45.50
CA ASP A 191 -4.80 10.85 -44.10
C ASP A 191 -3.31 10.77 -43.69
N GLY A 192 -2.38 10.74 -44.66
CA GLY A 192 -0.94 10.73 -44.43
C GLY A 192 -0.33 12.09 -44.06
N THR A 193 -1.08 13.18 -44.28
CA THR A 193 -0.65 14.56 -43.95
C THR A 193 -0.77 14.87 -42.45
N ALA A 194 -0.17 15.97 -42.00
CA ALA A 194 -0.25 16.36 -40.58
C ALA A 194 -1.68 16.60 -40.08
N GLY A 195 -2.58 17.13 -40.93
CA GLY A 195 -3.92 17.55 -40.52
C GLY A 195 -4.73 16.46 -39.79
N PRO A 196 -4.95 15.30 -40.41
CA PRO A 196 -5.68 14.19 -39.79
C PRO A 196 -5.00 13.64 -38.52
N GLY A 197 -3.67 13.63 -38.46
CA GLY A 197 -2.94 13.20 -37.27
C GLY A 197 -3.08 14.18 -36.10
N LEU A 198 -3.03 15.48 -36.37
CA LEU A 198 -3.29 16.52 -35.38
C LEU A 198 -4.74 16.50 -34.90
N GLU A 199 -5.70 16.25 -35.78
CA GLU A 199 -7.11 16.11 -35.41
C GLU A 199 -7.34 14.91 -34.50
N LEU A 200 -6.69 13.77 -34.80
CA LEU A 200 -6.73 12.58 -33.96
C LEU A 200 -6.18 12.87 -32.56
N ALA A 201 -4.99 13.48 -32.49
CA ALA A 201 -4.37 13.82 -31.21
C ALA A 201 -5.23 14.81 -30.40
N ARG A 202 -5.77 15.84 -31.05
CA ARG A 202 -6.67 16.82 -30.44
C ARG A 202 -7.92 16.13 -29.88
N SER A 203 -8.61 15.33 -30.69
CA SER A 203 -9.80 14.60 -30.26
C SER A 203 -9.51 13.64 -29.10
N GLY A 204 -8.36 12.97 -29.13
CA GLY A 204 -7.90 12.11 -28.04
C GLY A 204 -7.68 12.89 -26.74
N VAL A 205 -6.97 14.02 -26.79
CA VAL A 205 -6.71 14.88 -25.63
C VAL A 205 -8.01 15.44 -25.04
N GLU A 206 -8.94 15.91 -25.88
CA GLU A 206 -10.22 16.44 -25.39
C GLU A 206 -11.06 15.35 -24.71
N ALA A 207 -11.10 14.13 -25.26
CA ALA A 207 -11.76 13.01 -24.60
C ALA A 207 -11.12 12.63 -23.24
N LEU A 208 -9.80 12.74 -23.14
CA LEU A 208 -9.07 12.49 -21.89
C LEU A 208 -9.31 13.59 -20.85
N LYS A 209 -9.34 14.87 -21.25
CA LYS A 209 -9.68 16.00 -20.37
C LYS A 209 -11.10 15.90 -19.85
N ALA A 210 -12.07 15.61 -20.72
CA ALA A 210 -13.46 15.39 -20.30
C ALA A 210 -13.54 14.28 -19.24
N ARG A 211 -12.80 13.18 -19.42
CA ARG A 211 -12.73 12.08 -18.45
C ARG A 211 -12.12 12.50 -17.09
N LEU A 212 -11.15 13.42 -17.09
CA LEU A 212 -10.59 13.98 -15.86
C LEU A 212 -11.67 14.73 -15.08
N GLU A 213 -12.32 15.67 -15.76
CA GLU A 213 -13.34 16.55 -15.21
C GLU A 213 -14.59 15.78 -14.74
N ASP A 214 -15.08 14.83 -15.56
CA ASP A 214 -16.31 14.09 -15.30
C ASP A 214 -16.24 13.30 -13.99
N TYR A 215 -15.09 12.68 -13.68
CA TYR A 215 -15.00 11.82 -12.50
C TYR A 215 -13.60 11.51 -11.95
N LEU A 216 -12.51 11.59 -12.72
CA LEU A 216 -11.21 11.15 -12.20
C LEU A 216 -10.61 12.14 -11.19
N ASP A 217 -10.80 13.45 -11.36
CA ASP A 217 -10.32 14.43 -10.39
C ASP A 217 -11.03 14.27 -9.04
N ALA A 218 -12.36 14.17 -9.06
CA ALA A 218 -13.13 13.94 -7.84
C ALA A 218 -12.80 12.58 -7.19
N ARG A 219 -12.53 11.54 -8.00
CA ARG A 219 -12.12 10.23 -7.50
C ARG A 219 -10.73 10.27 -6.88
N ASP A 220 -9.78 10.95 -7.52
CA ASP A 220 -8.41 11.09 -7.01
C ASP A 220 -8.39 11.90 -5.70
N ALA A 221 -9.16 12.99 -5.62
CA ALA A 221 -9.30 13.77 -4.39
C ALA A 221 -9.80 12.93 -3.22
N ARG A 222 -10.81 12.07 -3.41
CA ARG A 222 -11.29 11.14 -2.37
C ARG A 222 -10.24 10.11 -1.97
N HIS A 223 -9.47 9.60 -2.92
CA HIS A 223 -8.38 8.66 -2.61
C HIS A 223 -7.26 9.34 -1.83
N ARG A 224 -6.92 10.58 -2.19
CA ARG A 224 -5.95 11.40 -1.48
C ARG A 224 -6.41 11.65 -0.05
N GLU A 225 -7.63 12.13 0.15
CA GLU A 225 -8.21 12.39 1.47
C GLU A 225 -8.22 11.12 2.34
N ALA A 226 -8.63 9.97 1.79
CA ALA A 226 -8.59 8.70 2.52
C ALA A 226 -7.16 8.27 2.88
N ALA A 227 -6.20 8.49 1.99
CA ALA A 227 -4.80 8.15 2.22
C ALA A 227 -4.14 9.10 3.25
N GLU A 228 -4.44 10.40 3.22
CA GLU A 228 -4.04 11.39 4.24
C GLU A 228 -4.68 11.08 5.61
N ALA A 229 -5.86 10.45 5.63
CA ALA A 229 -6.47 9.94 6.86
C ALA A 229 -5.90 8.58 7.33
N GLY A 230 -4.94 7.99 6.60
CA GLY A 230 -4.37 6.67 6.90
C GLY A 230 -5.35 5.50 6.70
N LEU A 231 -6.38 5.69 5.87
CA LEU A 231 -7.48 4.74 5.61
C LEU A 231 -7.32 3.95 4.30
N ASP A 232 -6.16 3.99 3.65
CA ASP A 232 -5.87 3.19 2.44
C ASP A 232 -5.10 1.89 2.80
N PRO A 233 -5.80 0.75 3.00
CA PRO A 233 -5.15 -0.51 3.41
C PRO A 233 -4.34 -1.17 2.28
N ASP A 234 -4.60 -0.82 1.02
CA ASP A 234 -4.01 -1.53 -0.11
C ASP A 234 -2.59 -1.02 -0.43
N ARG A 235 -2.29 0.24 -0.10
CA ARG A 235 -1.00 0.87 -0.40
C ARG A 235 0.13 0.46 0.54
N CYS A 236 -0.14 0.25 1.82
CA CYS A 236 0.91 -0.07 2.77
C CYS A 236 1.11 -1.59 2.92
N ARG A 237 2.00 -2.16 2.09
CA ARG A 237 2.41 -3.58 2.22
C ARG A 237 2.86 -3.93 3.63
N GLU A 238 3.54 -3.00 4.30
CA GLU A 238 3.97 -3.14 5.69
C GLU A 238 2.78 -3.22 6.66
N VAL A 239 1.78 -2.34 6.53
CA VAL A 239 0.57 -2.39 7.36
C VAL A 239 -0.15 -3.73 7.20
N ARG A 240 -0.32 -4.22 5.96
CA ARG A 240 -0.91 -5.55 5.70
C ARG A 240 -0.10 -6.68 6.36
N LEU A 241 1.22 -6.59 6.35
CA LEU A 241 2.10 -7.54 7.02
C LEU A 241 1.92 -7.52 8.54
N LEU A 242 1.88 -6.32 9.14
CA LEU A 242 1.69 -6.12 10.57
C LEU A 242 0.28 -6.55 11.03
N GLU A 243 -0.76 -6.30 10.23
CA GLU A 243 -2.12 -6.76 10.50
C GLU A 243 -2.20 -8.29 10.53
N ARG A 244 -1.49 -8.97 9.63
CA ARG A 244 -1.38 -10.43 9.66
C ARG A 244 -0.71 -10.91 10.94
N TYR A 245 0.34 -10.24 11.40
CA TYR A 245 1.00 -10.55 12.68
C TYR A 245 0.08 -10.29 13.87
N ALA A 246 -0.65 -9.17 13.88
CA ALA A 246 -1.64 -8.85 14.91
C ALA A 246 -2.77 -9.88 14.95
N ALA A 247 -3.26 -10.33 13.79
CA ALA A 247 -4.27 -11.38 13.71
C ALA A 247 -3.77 -12.71 14.29
N ASP A 248 -2.50 -13.06 14.03
CA ASP A 248 -1.86 -14.21 14.63
C ASP A 248 -1.72 -14.10 16.15
N ALA A 249 -1.18 -12.97 16.64
CA ALA A 249 -1.08 -12.69 18.06
C ALA A 249 -2.44 -12.76 18.76
N ARG A 250 -3.50 -12.21 18.16
CA ARG A 250 -4.86 -12.28 18.70
C ARG A 250 -5.37 -13.72 18.84
N ARG A 251 -5.10 -14.59 17.85
CA ARG A 251 -5.43 -16.03 17.95
C ARG A 251 -4.65 -16.70 19.06
N GLN A 252 -3.38 -16.37 19.24
CA GLN A 252 -2.55 -16.92 20.31
C GLN A 252 -2.99 -16.47 21.70
N VAL A 253 -3.36 -15.21 21.85
CA VAL A 253 -3.95 -14.66 23.09
C VAL A 253 -5.20 -15.42 23.46
N ALA A 254 -6.15 -15.58 22.52
CA ALA A 254 -7.39 -16.30 22.77
C ALA A 254 -7.12 -17.76 23.17
N ARG A 255 -6.30 -18.48 22.39
CA ARG A 255 -5.96 -19.89 22.67
C ARG A 255 -5.39 -20.09 24.08
N ASN A 256 -4.37 -19.32 24.47
CA ASN A 256 -3.73 -19.49 25.77
C ASN A 256 -4.65 -19.09 26.93
N ARG A 257 -5.45 -18.03 26.75
CA ARG A 257 -6.44 -17.63 27.77
C ARG A 257 -7.50 -18.70 27.96
N ASP A 258 -8.06 -19.22 26.87
CA ASP A 258 -9.16 -20.19 26.93
C ASP A 258 -8.66 -21.52 27.50
N GLU A 259 -7.44 -21.94 27.16
CA GLU A 259 -6.79 -23.13 27.71
C GLU A 259 -6.46 -22.99 29.20
N LEU A 260 -5.96 -21.83 29.64
CA LEU A 260 -5.79 -21.52 31.06
C LEU A 260 -7.12 -21.66 31.82
N ARG A 261 -8.22 -21.14 31.26
CA ARG A 261 -9.55 -21.25 31.87
C ARG A 261 -10.05 -22.70 31.91
N ARG A 262 -9.78 -23.50 30.87
CA ARG A 262 -10.10 -24.94 30.84
C ARG A 262 -9.40 -25.67 31.99
N LEU A 263 -8.09 -25.49 32.14
CA LEU A 263 -7.30 -26.12 33.21
C LEU A 263 -7.77 -25.70 34.61
N GLN A 264 -8.14 -24.43 34.78
CA GLN A 264 -8.71 -23.93 36.04
C GLN A 264 -10.05 -24.59 36.36
N ALA A 265 -10.92 -24.77 35.37
CA ALA A 265 -12.20 -25.45 35.54
C ALA A 265 -12.02 -26.94 35.88
N GLU A 266 -11.04 -27.61 35.28
CA GLU A 266 -10.69 -28.99 35.59
C GLU A 266 -10.15 -29.16 37.01
N ALA A 267 -9.24 -28.27 37.42
CA ALA A 267 -8.72 -28.26 38.78
C ALA A 267 -9.82 -28.01 39.83
N ALA A 268 -10.79 -27.15 39.54
CA ALA A 268 -11.93 -26.89 40.42
C ALA A 268 -12.91 -28.08 40.50
N ARG A 269 -12.98 -28.92 39.46
CA ARG A 269 -13.82 -30.14 39.43
C ARG A 269 -13.15 -31.36 40.04
N ALA A 270 -11.82 -31.37 40.13
CA ALA A 270 -11.11 -32.49 40.73
C ALA A 270 -11.58 -32.67 42.17
N PRO A 271 -12.05 -33.87 42.57
CA PRO A 271 -12.48 -34.11 43.94
C PRO A 271 -11.32 -33.82 44.86
N SER A 272 -11.54 -32.98 45.88
CA SER A 272 -10.57 -32.77 46.95
C SER A 272 -10.22 -34.14 47.49
N ALA A 273 -8.95 -34.56 47.35
CA ALA A 273 -8.48 -35.80 47.95
C ALA A 273 -8.97 -35.84 49.40
N PRO A 274 -9.57 -36.96 49.86
CA PRO A 274 -10.05 -37.05 51.23
C PRO A 274 -8.88 -36.68 52.14
N ALA A 275 -9.09 -35.67 52.99
CA ALA A 275 -8.11 -35.28 53.98
C ALA A 275 -7.62 -36.54 54.70
N PRO A 276 -6.30 -36.71 54.92
CA PRO A 276 -5.82 -37.85 55.68
C PRO A 276 -6.54 -37.84 57.01
N SER A 277 -7.37 -38.86 57.24
CA SER A 277 -8.11 -39.04 58.48
C SER A 277 -7.13 -38.88 59.63
N ALA A 278 -7.28 -37.79 60.38
CA ALA A 278 -6.53 -37.60 61.61
C ALA A 278 -6.87 -38.78 62.52
N SER A 279 -5.92 -39.70 62.66
CA SER A 279 -5.96 -40.75 63.68
C SER A 279 -6.28 -40.09 65.01
N GLY A 280 -7.43 -40.48 65.57
CA GLY A 280 -8.02 -39.84 66.74
C GLY A 280 -7.05 -39.82 67.91
N SER A 281 -6.59 -38.62 68.27
CA SER A 281 -6.17 -38.34 69.64
C SER A 281 -7.39 -38.39 70.56
N PRO A 282 -7.27 -38.97 71.77
CA PRO A 282 -8.39 -39.11 72.69
C PRO A 282 -8.88 -37.73 73.18
N ARG A 283 -10.20 -37.61 73.17
CA ARG A 283 -11.03 -36.47 73.56
C ARG A 283 -10.78 -36.05 75.02
N PRO A 284 -10.36 -34.80 75.32
CA PRO A 284 -10.46 -34.28 76.68
C PRO A 284 -11.90 -33.86 76.98
N THR A 285 -12.35 -34.19 78.19
CA THR A 285 -13.65 -33.82 78.78
C THR A 285 -13.75 -32.31 79.02
N PRO A 286 -14.92 -31.67 78.82
CA PRO A 286 -15.11 -30.26 79.09
C PRO A 286 -15.69 -30.07 80.50
N ASP A 287 -14.88 -29.64 81.46
CA ASP A 287 -15.35 -28.98 82.68
C ASP A 287 -14.62 -27.64 82.82
N GLY A 288 -15.32 -26.57 82.45
CA GLY A 288 -14.84 -25.19 82.61
C GLY A 288 -15.92 -24.20 82.19
N PRO A 289 -16.28 -23.22 83.04
CA PRO A 289 -17.37 -22.28 82.77
C PRO A 289 -16.99 -21.28 81.65
N PRO A 290 -17.99 -20.76 80.90
CA PRO A 290 -17.75 -19.91 79.75
C PRO A 290 -17.19 -18.53 80.16
N GLY A 291 -16.05 -18.15 79.59
CA GLY A 291 -15.47 -16.81 79.70
C GLY A 291 -16.28 -15.73 78.97
N PRO A 292 -16.08 -14.44 79.31
CA PRO A 292 -16.90 -13.34 78.84
C PRO A 292 -16.70 -13.05 77.34
N ARG A 293 -17.82 -12.71 76.67
CA ARG A 293 -17.89 -12.33 75.26
C ARG A 293 -17.08 -11.05 74.99
N PRO A 294 -16.24 -10.99 73.93
CA PRO A 294 -15.61 -9.75 73.52
C PRO A 294 -16.62 -8.78 72.90
N ASP A 295 -16.49 -7.52 73.30
CA ASP A 295 -17.32 -6.38 72.96
C ASP A 295 -17.19 -6.00 71.47
N ARG A 296 -18.32 -5.78 70.82
CA ARG A 296 -18.44 -5.59 69.36
C ARG A 296 -18.69 -4.12 69.07
N THR A 297 -17.74 -3.25 69.42
CA THR A 297 -17.76 -1.82 69.07
C THR A 297 -16.41 -1.35 68.56
N ALA A 298 -16.02 -1.79 67.37
CA ALA A 298 -14.98 -1.13 66.58
C ALA A 298 -15.60 -0.59 65.29
N ARG A 299 -15.97 0.69 65.32
CA ARG A 299 -16.36 1.47 64.14
C ARG A 299 -15.17 1.57 63.19
N TRP A 300 -15.40 1.22 61.94
CA TRP A 300 -14.46 1.46 60.84
C TRP A 300 -14.29 2.97 60.61
N PRO A 301 -13.06 3.49 60.45
CA PRO A 301 -12.86 4.89 60.08
C PRO A 301 -13.25 5.14 58.61
N ARG A 302 -13.95 6.25 58.38
CA ARG A 302 -14.32 6.74 57.04
C ARG A 302 -13.08 7.26 56.28
N PRO A 303 -13.03 7.11 54.94
CA PRO A 303 -11.97 7.70 54.12
C PRO A 303 -12.15 9.22 54.00
N THR A 304 -11.04 9.95 54.06
CA THR A 304 -10.92 11.39 53.81
C THR A 304 -11.00 11.71 52.30
N PRO A 305 -11.48 12.90 51.91
CA PRO A 305 -11.56 13.30 50.51
C PRO A 305 -10.20 13.70 49.93
N ALA A 306 -10.07 13.47 48.63
CA ALA A 306 -8.86 13.57 47.81
C ALA A 306 -8.23 14.97 47.79
N THR A 307 -6.91 15.01 47.93
CA THR A 307 -6.06 16.17 47.64
C THR A 307 -6.00 16.40 46.14
N VAL A 308 -6.33 17.62 45.74
CA VAL A 308 -6.24 18.19 44.39
C VAL A 308 -4.79 18.15 43.90
N ILE A 309 -4.54 17.54 42.73
CA ILE A 309 -3.26 17.58 42.03
C ILE A 309 -3.29 18.81 41.08
N PRO A 310 -2.30 19.72 41.13
CA PRO A 310 -2.22 20.83 40.18
C PRO A 310 -1.58 20.41 38.86
N GLU A 311 -2.05 21.02 37.77
CA GLU A 311 -1.53 20.88 36.40
C GLU A 311 -0.03 21.19 36.29
N PRO A 312 0.73 20.46 35.43
CA PRO A 312 2.09 20.84 35.12
C PRO A 312 2.15 21.93 34.03
N ARG A 313 2.81 23.02 34.41
CA ARG A 313 3.22 24.17 33.62
C ARG A 313 4.10 23.80 32.43
N SER A 314 3.87 24.49 31.32
CA SER A 314 4.73 24.56 30.13
C SER A 314 6.05 25.29 30.39
N ALA A 315 7.16 24.80 29.80
CA ALA A 315 8.33 25.53 29.28
C ALA A 315 9.51 24.55 29.01
N PRO A 316 10.59 24.95 28.29
CA PRO A 316 10.64 25.66 27.01
C PRO A 316 11.51 24.93 25.96
N SER A 317 11.50 25.50 24.76
CA SER A 317 12.31 25.21 23.57
C SER A 317 13.83 25.25 23.81
N SER A 318 14.56 24.29 23.23
CA SER A 318 16.01 24.34 22.95
C SER A 318 16.30 23.38 21.79
N ALA A 319 16.56 23.90 20.58
CA ALA A 319 17.88 24.24 20.03
C ALA A 319 18.56 23.07 19.30
N SER A 320 18.76 23.26 17.99
CA SER A 320 19.43 22.38 17.02
C SER A 320 20.90 22.04 17.39
N PRO A 321 21.50 21.05 16.72
CA PRO A 321 22.40 21.42 15.62
C PRO A 321 22.41 20.46 14.40
N ASP A 322 22.60 21.06 13.22
CA ASP A 322 23.12 20.43 12.00
C ASP A 322 24.55 19.85 12.23
N PRO A 323 24.98 18.84 11.44
CA PRO A 323 25.80 19.21 10.28
C PRO A 323 25.55 18.38 9.01
N ASN A 324 25.46 19.15 7.92
CA ASN A 324 25.72 18.85 6.51
C ASN A 324 26.89 17.86 6.27
N PRO A 325 26.77 16.99 5.25
CA PRO A 325 27.88 16.86 4.29
C PRO A 325 27.41 16.98 2.84
N GLY A 326 28.12 17.83 2.09
CA GLY A 326 27.81 18.21 0.72
C GLY A 326 27.98 17.13 -0.35
N PRO A 327 27.59 17.44 -1.60
CA PRO A 327 27.48 16.48 -2.69
C PRO A 327 28.82 16.23 -3.40
N SER A 328 29.08 14.97 -3.73
CA SER A 328 30.11 14.57 -4.69
C SER A 328 29.60 14.65 -6.15
N PRO A 329 30.46 14.98 -7.12
CA PRO A 329 30.06 15.37 -8.47
C PRO A 329 29.78 14.19 -9.42
N SER A 330 28.75 14.33 -10.26
CA SER A 330 28.54 13.50 -11.44
C SER A 330 29.42 13.97 -12.62
N PRO A 331 29.90 13.05 -13.47
CA PRO A 331 30.72 13.37 -14.64
C PRO A 331 29.88 13.85 -15.83
N ALA A 332 30.41 14.85 -16.53
CA ALA A 332 29.87 15.42 -17.76
C ALA A 332 29.90 14.43 -18.94
N PRO A 333 28.92 14.49 -19.89
CA PRO A 333 29.06 13.87 -21.18
C PRO A 333 29.81 14.79 -22.17
N ILE A 334 30.60 14.13 -23.00
CA ILE A 334 31.49 14.67 -24.03
C ILE A 334 30.68 15.29 -25.18
N VAL A 335 31.10 16.50 -25.56
CA VAL A 335 30.67 17.28 -26.71
C VAL A 335 31.09 16.59 -28.01
N ALA A 336 30.16 16.43 -28.95
CA ALA A 336 30.46 16.14 -30.35
C ALA A 336 29.98 17.31 -31.21
N GLU A 337 30.92 18.02 -31.83
CA GLU A 337 30.66 19.00 -32.89
C GLU A 337 30.19 18.31 -34.18
N PRO A 338 29.28 18.94 -34.96
CA PRO A 338 29.14 18.67 -36.37
C PRO A 338 29.75 19.79 -37.22
N GLY A 339 30.58 19.38 -38.18
CA GLY A 339 31.16 20.27 -39.19
C GLY A 339 30.15 20.80 -40.20
N ARG A 340 30.40 22.05 -40.62
CA ARG A 340 29.92 22.71 -41.88
C ARG A 340 30.18 21.82 -43.11
N VAL A 341 29.53 21.93 -44.28
CA VAL A 341 29.50 23.07 -45.24
C VAL A 341 28.44 22.82 -46.35
N GLY A 342 27.86 23.89 -46.93
CA GLY A 342 27.39 23.95 -48.34
C GLY A 342 25.87 24.02 -48.56
N ALA A 343 25.22 25.18 -48.67
CA ALA A 343 25.18 26.17 -49.76
C ALA A 343 24.12 25.89 -50.86
N ALA A 344 23.25 26.91 -51.05
CA ALA A 344 22.61 27.40 -52.29
C ALA A 344 21.07 27.30 -52.40
N SER A 345 20.42 28.47 -52.35
CA SER A 345 19.09 28.79 -52.93
C SER A 345 19.22 29.08 -54.44
N PRO A 346 18.15 29.19 -55.27
CA PRO A 346 17.22 30.34 -55.22
C PRO A 346 15.73 30.11 -55.64
N SER A 347 14.85 30.94 -55.04
CA SER A 347 13.77 31.77 -55.64
C SER A 347 12.66 31.21 -56.59
N ARG A 348 11.39 31.22 -56.09
CA ARG A 348 10.11 31.86 -56.57
C ARG A 348 9.65 31.76 -58.07
N PRO A 349 8.37 32.04 -58.47
CA PRO A 349 7.24 32.73 -57.79
C PRO A 349 5.82 32.08 -57.92
N SER A 350 4.90 32.35 -56.98
CA SER A 350 3.63 33.12 -57.12
C SER A 350 2.72 32.81 -58.32
N THR A 351 1.49 32.31 -58.08
CA THR A 351 0.23 32.94 -58.55
C THR A 351 -1.00 32.31 -57.88
N ALA A 352 -1.82 33.14 -57.22
CA ALA A 352 -3.23 32.87 -56.96
C ALA A 352 -4.06 33.26 -58.20
N PRO A 353 -5.27 32.73 -58.39
CA PRO A 353 -6.43 33.53 -57.97
C PRO A 353 -7.62 32.69 -57.44
N ALA A 354 -8.37 33.28 -56.50
CA ALA A 354 -9.79 32.98 -56.29
C ALA A 354 -10.62 33.79 -57.32
N PRO A 355 -11.89 33.45 -57.64
CA PRO A 355 -12.97 33.71 -56.68
C PRO A 355 -14.26 32.85 -56.76
N LEU A 356 -15.01 32.92 -55.64
CA LEU A 356 -16.47 33.03 -55.50
C LEU A 356 -17.42 31.94 -56.06
N GLY A 357 -18.03 31.22 -55.10
CA GLY A 357 -19.46 30.92 -55.06
C GLY A 357 -19.88 29.53 -55.54
N ASP A 358 -20.30 28.64 -54.63
CA ASP A 358 -21.73 28.41 -54.39
C ASP A 358 -21.97 27.38 -53.27
N ARG A 359 -23.10 27.55 -52.60
CA ARG A 359 -23.59 26.89 -51.41
C ARG A 359 -23.89 25.40 -51.65
N PHE A 360 -23.06 24.51 -51.13
CA PHE A 360 -23.45 23.12 -50.90
C PHE A 360 -22.91 22.57 -49.58
N ARG A 361 -23.86 22.24 -48.69
CA ARG A 361 -23.78 21.37 -47.50
C ARG A 361 -22.41 20.70 -47.28
N GLU A 362 -21.67 21.14 -46.26
CA GLU A 362 -20.49 20.43 -45.78
C GLU A 362 -20.90 19.09 -45.15
N ARG A 363 -20.73 18.05 -45.98
CA ARG A 363 -20.51 16.68 -45.54
C ARG A 363 -19.23 16.65 -44.71
N THR A 364 -19.34 16.25 -43.46
CA THR A 364 -18.20 15.74 -42.67
C THR A 364 -17.41 14.74 -43.52
N ALA A 365 -16.15 15.04 -43.81
CA ALA A 365 -15.24 14.11 -44.49
C ALA A 365 -15.12 12.79 -43.68
N PRO A 366 -15.04 11.63 -44.33
CA PRO A 366 -15.22 10.35 -43.68
C PRO A 366 -13.91 9.91 -43.02
N GLY A 367 -13.72 10.21 -41.72
CA GLY A 367 -12.59 9.67 -40.97
C GLY A 367 -12.42 8.15 -41.12
N ASN A 368 -11.17 7.68 -41.13
CA ASN A 368 -10.78 6.28 -41.34
C ASN A 368 -11.72 5.30 -40.59
N ARG A 369 -12.30 4.35 -41.32
CA ARG A 369 -13.29 3.38 -40.80
C ARG A 369 -12.73 2.54 -39.64
N ARG A 370 -11.41 2.30 -39.62
CA ARG A 370 -10.71 1.63 -38.50
C ARG A 370 -10.50 2.56 -37.31
N ALA A 371 -10.13 3.83 -37.53
CA ALA A 371 -10.03 4.82 -36.47
C ALA A 371 -11.39 5.05 -35.79
N ARG A 372 -12.48 5.15 -36.56
CA ARG A 372 -13.86 5.19 -36.03
C ARG A 372 -14.23 3.93 -35.25
N ARG A 373 -13.79 2.74 -35.70
CA ARG A 373 -14.03 1.49 -34.97
C ARG A 373 -13.20 1.39 -33.70
N ALA A 374 -11.97 1.89 -33.70
CA ALA A 374 -11.11 1.96 -32.52
C ALA A 374 -11.66 2.97 -31.51
N LEU A 375 -12.01 4.18 -31.93
CA LEU A 375 -12.67 5.20 -31.11
C LEU A 375 -14.02 4.72 -30.59
N ALA A 376 -14.85 4.07 -31.42
CA ALA A 376 -16.12 3.48 -30.97
C ALA A 376 -15.92 2.28 -30.03
N ALA A 377 -14.86 1.49 -30.20
CA ALA A 377 -14.53 0.38 -29.30
C ALA A 377 -13.88 0.84 -27.99
N ALA A 378 -13.26 2.02 -27.97
CA ALA A 378 -12.78 2.71 -26.78
C ALA A 378 -13.94 3.40 -26.03
N ALA A 379 -14.84 4.06 -26.77
CA ALA A 379 -16.03 4.70 -26.22
C ALA A 379 -17.00 3.70 -25.57
N ARG A 380 -17.19 2.50 -26.16
CA ARG A 380 -18.00 1.41 -25.57
C ARG A 380 -17.40 0.74 -24.33
N ARG A 381 -16.14 1.04 -23.99
CA ARG A 381 -15.46 0.56 -22.79
C ARG A 381 -15.31 1.63 -21.71
N SER A 382 -15.78 2.85 -22.00
CA SER A 382 -16.12 3.88 -21.00
C SER A 382 -17.49 3.57 -20.45
#